data_AF-A0A7M7GA46-F1
#
_entry.id   AF-A0A7M7GA46-F1
#
_cell.length_a   1.000
_cell.length_b   1.000
_cell.length_c   1.000
_cell.angle_alpha   90.00
_cell.angle_beta   90.00
_cell.angle_gamma   90.00
#
_symmetry.space_group_name_H-M   'P 1'
#
loop_
_entity.id
_entity.type
_entity.pdbx_description
1 polymer ?
#
loop_
_entity_poly.entity_id
_entity_poly.type
_entity_poly.pdbx_seq_one_letter_code
_entity_poly.pdbx_strand_id
1 'polypeptide(L)'
;MDSYLPCILTGFIFYAFGLKWCYEYAKYWVSLRPRDDPHATKGLRFIEKCERLINRHPIEGSLKLIATAVGLAGTLTGGLQQVGTVSPKVVLATIYLFFAFSGLVDVLNFYFPHNVSEGLVKLALAQSFFIEGFLFLLGSVGNNALVDKILALIVWTTSLAITLELVWPELKLLRACTTLLHGGWIAHVVRVYHTMPMLPEGIALIFSWHVAAASAVTLCVVAATRSCAPKLMMEEPPEIPIYDYCQEPDQRM
;
A
#
# COMPACT_ATOMS: atom_id res chain seq x y z
N MET A 1 -1.83 -18.68 26.76
CA MET A 1 -0.99 -17.80 25.94
C MET A 1 -1.74 -17.55 24.65
N ASP A 2 -2.51 -16.47 24.60
CA ASP A 2 -3.26 -16.14 23.40
C ASP A 2 -2.27 -15.87 22.26
N SER A 3 -2.42 -16.60 21.17
CA SER A 3 -1.48 -16.50 20.05
C SER A 3 -1.73 -15.19 19.30
N TYR A 4 -0.98 -14.15 19.62
CA TYR A 4 -0.95 -12.86 18.90
C TYR A 4 -0.37 -12.95 17.48
N LEU A 5 0.06 -14.15 17.08
CA LEU A 5 0.74 -14.45 15.82
C LEU A 5 -0.09 -14.10 14.58
N PRO A 6 -1.41 -14.38 14.49
CA PRO A 6 -2.23 -14.02 13.33
C PRO A 6 -2.34 -12.50 13.12
N CYS A 7 -2.46 -11.72 14.21
CA CYS A 7 -2.57 -10.27 14.12
C CYS A 7 -1.24 -9.63 13.72
N ILE A 8 -0.12 -10.12 14.27
CA ILE A 8 1.23 -9.68 13.86
C ILE A 8 1.47 -9.99 12.38
N LEU A 9 1.11 -11.21 11.94
CA LEU A 9 1.23 -11.62 10.55
C LEU A 9 0.40 -10.70 9.63
N THR A 10 -0.84 -10.38 10.04
CA THR A 10 -1.72 -9.46 9.30
C THR A 10 -1.08 -8.07 9.16
N GLY A 11 -0.51 -7.53 10.24
CA GLY A 11 0.22 -6.25 10.20
C GLY A 11 1.41 -6.27 9.24
N PHE A 12 2.20 -7.35 9.24
CA PHE A 12 3.32 -7.51 8.29
C PHE A 12 2.87 -7.61 6.84
N ILE A 13 1.75 -8.30 6.57
CA ILE A 13 1.22 -8.44 5.22
C ILE A 13 0.77 -7.08 4.66
N PHE A 14 0.02 -6.29 5.44
CA PHE A 14 -0.35 -4.94 5.02
C PHE A 14 0.87 -4.05 4.84
N TYR A 15 1.86 -4.13 5.73
CA TYR A 15 3.10 -3.38 5.58
C TYR A 15 3.85 -3.74 4.30
N ALA A 16 3.92 -5.03 3.96
CA ALA A 16 4.54 -5.51 2.73
C ALA A 16 3.79 -5.01 1.47
N PHE A 17 2.45 -4.99 1.50
CA PHE A 17 1.65 -4.41 0.41
C PHE A 17 1.89 -2.90 0.25
N GLY A 18 1.95 -2.16 1.35
CA GLY A 18 2.30 -0.74 1.33
C GLY A 18 3.67 -0.49 0.68
N LEU A 19 4.70 -1.25 1.08
CA LEU A 19 6.04 -1.19 0.47
C LEU A 19 6.01 -1.51 -1.03
N LYS A 20 5.30 -2.57 -1.42
CA LYS A 20 5.14 -2.97 -2.82
C LYS A 20 4.53 -1.83 -3.64
N TRP A 21 3.47 -1.19 -3.16
CA TRP A 21 2.81 -0.10 -3.89
C TRP A 21 3.65 1.18 -3.94
N CYS A 22 4.44 1.49 -2.90
CA CYS A 22 5.44 2.56 -2.95
C CYS A 22 6.47 2.31 -4.07
N TYR A 23 6.97 1.07 -4.16
CA TYR A 23 7.93 0.68 -5.19
C TYR A 23 7.32 0.75 -6.60
N GLU A 24 6.11 0.21 -6.80
CA GLU A 24 5.42 0.29 -8.10
C GLU A 24 5.16 1.73 -8.55
N TYR A 25 4.76 2.61 -7.62
CA TYR A 25 4.59 4.03 -7.92
C TYR A 25 5.92 4.65 -8.37
N ALA A 26 7.00 4.44 -7.61
CA ALA A 26 8.30 5.00 -7.96
C ALA A 26 8.81 4.46 -9.31
N LYS A 27 8.59 3.17 -9.58
CA LYS A 27 8.99 2.51 -10.83
C LYS A 27 8.24 3.05 -12.04
N TYR A 28 6.93 3.31 -11.93
CA TYR A 28 6.14 3.89 -13.03
C TYR A 28 6.83 5.14 -13.60
N TRP A 29 7.26 6.05 -12.71
CA TRP A 29 7.99 7.26 -13.10
C TRP A 29 9.37 7.01 -13.71
N VAL A 30 10.08 5.96 -13.29
CA VAL A 30 11.37 5.58 -13.88
C VAL A 30 11.19 4.99 -15.28
N SER A 31 10.10 4.24 -15.50
CA SER A 31 9.81 3.59 -16.80
C SER A 31 9.40 4.58 -17.90
N LEU A 32 8.96 5.79 -17.56
CA LEU A 32 8.68 6.84 -18.54
C LEU A 32 9.96 7.49 -19.11
N ARG A 33 11.14 7.26 -18.51
CA ARG A 33 12.40 7.82 -19.01
C ARG A 33 12.95 6.92 -20.14
N PRO A 34 13.39 7.49 -21.29
CA PRO A 34 14.02 6.73 -22.37
C PRO A 34 15.21 5.91 -21.83
N ARG A 35 15.22 4.61 -22.15
CA ARG A 35 16.24 3.66 -21.68
C ARG A 35 17.31 3.52 -22.76
N ASP A 36 18.20 4.50 -22.85
CA ASP A 36 19.27 4.50 -23.86
C ASP A 36 20.60 3.93 -23.34
N ASP A 37 20.68 3.45 -22.10
CA ASP A 37 21.94 2.95 -21.53
C ASP A 37 22.12 1.42 -21.63
N PRO A 38 23.11 0.91 -22.41
CA PRO A 38 23.49 -0.50 -22.43
C PRO A 38 24.20 -0.99 -21.15
N HIS A 39 24.56 -0.08 -20.22
CA HIS A 39 25.28 -0.37 -18.97
C HIS A 39 24.36 -0.63 -17.75
N ALA A 40 23.21 -1.28 -17.94
CA ALA A 40 22.33 -1.66 -16.83
C ALA A 40 23.08 -2.49 -15.76
N THR A 41 23.18 -1.91 -14.55
CA THR A 41 23.91 -2.43 -13.39
C THR A 41 23.39 -3.82 -12.99
N LYS A 42 24.27 -4.73 -12.56
CA LYS A 42 23.93 -6.14 -12.22
C LYS A 42 22.73 -6.28 -11.28
N GLY A 43 22.51 -5.32 -10.37
CA GLY A 43 21.36 -5.27 -9.45
C GLY A 43 20.02 -5.06 -10.15
N LEU A 44 19.96 -4.19 -11.16
CA LEU A 44 18.73 -3.93 -11.93
C LEU A 44 18.25 -5.18 -12.67
N ARG A 45 19.20 -5.98 -13.17
CA ARG A 45 18.95 -7.23 -13.89
C ARG A 45 18.43 -8.35 -12.98
N PHE A 46 18.85 -8.37 -11.71
CA PHE A 46 18.32 -9.31 -10.71
C PHE A 46 16.89 -8.93 -10.29
N ILE A 47 16.63 -7.64 -10.10
CA ILE A 47 15.29 -7.11 -9.82
C ILE A 47 14.33 -7.44 -10.98
N GLU A 48 14.75 -7.21 -12.24
CA GLU A 48 13.95 -7.58 -13.42
C GLU A 48 13.64 -9.09 -13.50
N LYS A 49 14.57 -9.95 -13.07
CA LYS A 49 14.33 -11.41 -13.03
C LYS A 49 13.36 -11.80 -11.93
N CYS A 50 13.53 -11.24 -10.73
CA CYS A 50 12.63 -11.47 -9.59
C CYS A 50 11.22 -11.00 -9.93
N GLU A 51 11.12 -9.82 -10.55
CA GLU A 51 9.86 -9.25 -11.02
C GLU A 51 9.19 -10.12 -12.08
N ARG A 52 9.94 -10.65 -13.06
CA ARG A 52 9.39 -11.59 -14.04
C ARG A 52 8.82 -12.85 -13.39
N LEU A 53 9.41 -13.27 -12.28
CA LEU A 53 8.94 -14.41 -11.51
C LEU A 53 7.68 -14.06 -10.70
N ILE A 54 7.65 -12.86 -10.12
CA ILE A 54 6.53 -12.35 -9.32
C ILE A 54 5.29 -12.08 -10.20
N ASN A 55 5.48 -11.47 -11.37
CA ASN A 55 4.40 -11.12 -12.30
C ASN A 55 3.84 -12.34 -13.06
N ARG A 56 4.44 -13.53 -12.91
CA ARG A 56 3.94 -14.78 -13.50
C ARG A 56 2.78 -15.40 -12.74
N HIS A 57 2.53 -14.96 -11.52
CA HIS A 57 1.47 -15.49 -10.67
C HIS A 57 0.66 -14.36 -10.03
N PRO A 58 -0.62 -14.59 -9.66
CA PRO A 58 -1.45 -13.60 -8.99
C PRO A 58 -1.06 -13.46 -7.51
N ILE A 59 0.20 -13.09 -7.22
CA ILE A 59 0.77 -13.13 -5.87
C ILE A 59 -0.01 -12.23 -4.90
N GLU A 60 -0.51 -11.08 -5.37
CA GLU A 60 -1.30 -10.18 -4.53
C GLU A 60 -2.61 -10.83 -4.07
N GLY A 61 -3.39 -11.38 -5.01
CA GLY A 61 -4.63 -12.07 -4.70
C GLY A 61 -4.41 -13.33 -3.87
N SER A 62 -3.42 -14.14 -4.24
CA SER A 62 -3.05 -15.34 -3.49
C SER A 62 -2.60 -15.02 -2.05
N LEU A 63 -1.81 -13.97 -1.86
CA LEU A 63 -1.36 -13.57 -0.52
C LEU A 63 -2.53 -13.06 0.32
N LYS A 64 -3.47 -12.29 -0.25
CA LYS A 64 -4.71 -11.89 0.43
C LYS A 64 -5.54 -13.11 0.85
N LEU A 65 -5.71 -14.09 -0.05
CA LEU A 65 -6.46 -15.32 0.24
C LEU A 65 -5.78 -16.14 1.36
N ILE A 66 -4.47 -16.36 1.28
CA ILE A 66 -3.73 -17.08 2.33
C ILE A 66 -3.82 -16.34 3.67
N ALA A 67 -3.66 -15.01 3.67
CA ALA A 67 -3.79 -14.19 4.86
C ALA A 67 -5.16 -14.36 5.54
N THR A 68 -6.22 -14.31 4.74
CA THR A 68 -7.61 -14.44 5.24
C THR A 68 -7.89 -15.85 5.75
N ALA A 69 -7.36 -16.89 5.10
CA ALA A 69 -7.49 -18.26 5.57
C ALA A 69 -6.78 -18.47 6.92
N VAL A 70 -5.55 -17.97 7.06
CA VAL A 70 -4.79 -18.03 8.32
C VAL A 70 -5.47 -17.20 9.42
N GLY A 71 -5.95 -16.00 9.10
CA GLY A 71 -6.68 -15.14 10.03
C GLY A 71 -7.98 -15.77 10.52
N LEU A 72 -8.77 -16.37 9.61
CA LEU A 72 -10.00 -17.06 9.95
C LEU A 72 -9.73 -18.31 10.81
N ALA A 73 -8.73 -19.11 10.46
CA ALA A 73 -8.30 -20.26 11.27
C ALA A 73 -7.84 -19.84 12.68
N GLY A 74 -7.10 -18.72 12.77
CA GLY A 74 -6.71 -18.13 14.05
C GLY A 74 -7.90 -17.63 14.87
N THR A 75 -8.93 -17.09 14.23
CA THR A 75 -10.16 -16.63 14.89
C THR A 75 -11.01 -17.77 15.44
N LEU A 76 -11.07 -18.88 14.70
CA LEU A 76 -11.80 -20.09 15.11
C LEU A 76 -11.13 -20.79 16.29
N THR A 77 -9.79 -20.88 16.26
CA THR A 77 -8.98 -21.52 17.31
C THR A 77 -8.73 -20.61 18.51
N GLY A 78 -8.84 -19.29 18.35
CA GLY A 78 -8.68 -18.29 19.40
C GLY A 78 -9.84 -18.26 20.41
N GLY A 79 -9.49 -18.19 21.69
CA GLY A 79 -10.43 -17.99 22.79
C GLY A 79 -10.83 -16.53 22.97
N LEU A 80 -11.45 -15.88 21.97
CA LEU A 80 -12.00 -14.54 22.18
C LEU A 80 -13.24 -14.62 23.08
N GLN A 81 -13.17 -13.98 24.25
CA GLN A 81 -14.31 -13.85 25.15
C GLN A 81 -15.39 -12.98 24.50
N GLN A 82 -16.65 -13.41 24.62
CA GLN A 82 -17.78 -12.70 24.05
C GLN A 82 -18.13 -11.50 24.94
N VAL A 83 -17.72 -10.31 24.51
CA VAL A 83 -18.09 -9.05 25.15
C VAL A 83 -18.99 -8.30 24.17
N GLY A 84 -20.30 -8.26 24.43
CA GLY A 84 -21.29 -7.51 23.65
C GLY A 84 -22.35 -8.36 22.92
N THR A 85 -23.26 -7.67 22.19
CA THR A 85 -24.43 -8.25 21.51
C THR A 85 -24.07 -9.08 20.27
N VAL A 86 -22.93 -8.79 19.62
CA VAL A 86 -22.41 -9.52 18.46
C VAL A 86 -21.06 -10.12 18.83
N SER A 87 -20.86 -11.41 18.56
CA SER A 87 -19.61 -12.10 18.88
C SER A 87 -18.43 -11.48 18.10
N PRO A 88 -17.32 -11.11 18.76
CA PRO A 88 -16.12 -10.60 18.08
C PRO A 88 -15.58 -11.51 16.96
N LYS A 89 -15.83 -12.82 17.09
CA LYS A 89 -15.49 -13.82 16.05
C LYS A 89 -16.23 -13.56 14.74
N VAL A 90 -17.50 -13.15 14.81
CA VAL A 90 -18.33 -12.86 13.64
C VAL A 90 -17.86 -11.57 12.96
N VAL A 91 -17.51 -10.55 13.76
CA VAL A 91 -16.93 -9.30 13.25
C VAL A 91 -15.65 -9.58 12.47
N LEU A 92 -14.71 -10.31 13.07
CA LEU A 92 -13.43 -10.62 12.45
C LEU A 92 -13.57 -11.56 11.24
N ALA A 93 -14.48 -12.54 11.28
CA ALA A 93 -14.81 -13.37 10.13
C ALA A 93 -15.39 -12.56 8.96
N THR A 94 -16.20 -11.54 9.25
CA THR A 94 -16.76 -10.64 8.22
C THR A 94 -15.64 -9.83 7.56
N ILE A 95 -14.70 -9.28 8.34
CA ILE A 95 -13.53 -8.56 7.80
C ILE A 95 -12.74 -9.48 6.87
N TYR A 96 -12.39 -10.70 7.32
CA TYR A 96 -11.63 -11.65 6.50
C TYR A 96 -12.40 -12.08 5.25
N LEU A 97 -13.72 -12.21 5.30
CA LEU A 97 -14.54 -12.53 4.13
C LEU A 97 -14.43 -11.44 3.06
N PHE A 98 -14.51 -10.15 3.44
CA PHE A 98 -14.37 -9.06 2.47
C PHE A 98 -12.97 -8.97 1.89
N PHE A 99 -11.92 -9.25 2.66
CA PHE A 99 -10.56 -9.33 2.13
C PHE A 99 -10.36 -10.56 1.22
N ALA A 100 -11.03 -11.68 1.52
CA ALA A 100 -11.00 -12.86 0.67
C ALA A 100 -11.68 -12.59 -0.68
N PHE A 101 -12.80 -11.85 -0.68
CA PHE A 101 -13.43 -11.39 -1.92
C PHE A 101 -12.53 -10.46 -2.71
N SER A 102 -11.85 -9.49 -2.08
CA SER A 102 -10.86 -8.67 -2.78
C SER A 102 -9.72 -9.50 -3.39
N GLY A 103 -9.18 -10.47 -2.64
CA GLY A 103 -8.14 -11.38 -3.14
C GLY A 103 -8.62 -12.26 -4.29
N LEU A 104 -9.89 -12.70 -4.27
CA LEU A 104 -10.49 -13.44 -5.37
C LEU A 104 -10.60 -12.57 -6.63
N VAL A 105 -11.04 -11.31 -6.50
CA VAL A 105 -11.13 -10.37 -7.63
C VAL A 105 -9.75 -10.10 -8.24
N ASP A 106 -8.68 -10.01 -7.43
CA ASP A 106 -7.31 -9.91 -7.94
C ASP A 106 -6.88 -11.12 -8.78
N VAL A 107 -7.20 -12.34 -8.30
CA VAL A 107 -6.91 -13.58 -9.02
C VAL A 107 -7.70 -13.64 -10.33
N LEU A 108 -8.98 -13.26 -10.31
CA LEU A 108 -9.82 -13.22 -11.49
C LEU A 108 -9.34 -12.18 -12.50
N ASN A 109 -8.90 -11.00 -12.07
CA ASN A 109 -8.29 -9.98 -12.93
C ASN A 109 -7.03 -10.51 -13.62
N PHE A 110 -6.22 -11.31 -12.92
CA PHE A 110 -5.02 -11.91 -13.50
C PHE A 110 -5.34 -12.96 -14.59
N TYR A 111 -6.31 -13.85 -14.36
CA TYR A 111 -6.66 -14.90 -15.32
C TYR A 111 -7.63 -14.45 -16.42
N PHE A 112 -8.51 -13.48 -16.12
CA PHE A 112 -9.58 -12.99 -17.01
C PHE A 112 -9.58 -11.45 -17.11
N PRO A 113 -8.49 -10.81 -17.59
CA PRO A 113 -8.34 -9.35 -17.61
C PRO A 113 -9.35 -8.63 -18.52
N HIS A 114 -9.99 -9.35 -19.45
CA HIS A 114 -11.05 -8.78 -20.30
C HIS A 114 -12.40 -8.70 -19.57
N ASN A 115 -12.65 -9.57 -18.59
CA ASN A 115 -13.93 -9.64 -17.89
C ASN A 115 -13.91 -8.86 -16.56
N VAL A 116 -12.74 -8.79 -15.93
CA VAL A 116 -12.53 -8.08 -14.66
C VAL A 116 -11.56 -6.93 -14.93
N SER A 117 -12.03 -5.70 -14.70
CA SER A 117 -11.22 -4.50 -14.89
C SER A 117 -10.42 -4.14 -13.64
N GLU A 118 -9.33 -3.38 -13.83
CA GLU A 118 -8.54 -2.83 -12.72
C GLU A 118 -9.38 -1.93 -11.79
N GLY A 119 -10.41 -1.26 -12.33
CA GLY A 119 -11.37 -0.51 -11.53
C GLY A 119 -12.16 -1.39 -10.56
N LEU A 120 -12.55 -2.61 -10.98
CA LEU A 120 -13.25 -3.56 -10.13
C LEU A 120 -12.35 -4.10 -9.01
N VAL A 121 -11.05 -4.33 -9.31
CA VAL A 121 -10.04 -4.69 -8.32
C VAL A 121 -9.91 -3.62 -7.24
N LYS A 122 -9.77 -2.35 -7.65
CA LYS A 122 -9.67 -1.22 -6.72
C LYS A 122 -10.96 -1.04 -5.91
N LEU A 123 -12.12 -1.18 -6.54
CA LEU A 123 -13.41 -1.08 -5.85
C LEU A 123 -13.56 -2.18 -4.78
N ALA A 124 -13.24 -3.43 -5.12
CA ALA A 124 -13.31 -4.55 -4.19
C ALA A 124 -12.37 -4.30 -2.98
N LEU A 125 -11.15 -3.83 -3.23
CA LEU A 125 -10.19 -3.49 -2.17
C LEU A 125 -10.67 -2.32 -1.31
N ALA A 126 -11.21 -1.25 -1.92
CA ALA A 126 -11.76 -0.10 -1.20
C ALA A 126 -12.91 -0.52 -0.29
N GLN A 127 -13.79 -1.42 -0.77
CA GLN A 127 -14.89 -1.97 -0.01
C GLN A 127 -14.42 -2.81 1.18
N SER A 128 -13.36 -3.62 1.01
CA SER A 128 -12.78 -4.38 2.12
C SER A 128 -12.32 -3.49 3.26
N PHE A 129 -11.54 -2.44 2.95
CA PHE A 129 -11.14 -1.46 3.94
C PHE A 129 -12.35 -0.69 4.50
N PHE A 130 -13.32 -0.30 3.68
CA PHE A 130 -14.50 0.41 4.18
C PHE A 130 -15.25 -0.39 5.26
N ILE A 131 -15.50 -1.67 5.00
CA ILE A 131 -16.19 -2.57 5.94
C ILE A 131 -15.34 -2.82 7.18
N GLU A 132 -14.04 -3.00 7.03
CA GLU A 132 -13.11 -3.13 8.17
C GLU A 132 -13.19 -1.91 9.09
N GLY A 133 -13.12 -0.69 8.54
CA GLY A 133 -13.23 0.54 9.33
C GLY A 133 -14.60 0.71 9.98
N PHE A 134 -15.67 0.37 9.26
CA PHE A 134 -17.04 0.39 9.78
C PHE A 134 -17.22 -0.56 10.98
N LEU A 135 -16.67 -1.77 10.87
CA LEU A 135 -16.74 -2.78 11.92
C LEU A 135 -15.85 -2.44 13.12
N PHE A 136 -14.70 -1.78 12.92
CA PHE A 136 -13.89 -1.27 14.04
C PHE A 136 -14.52 -0.05 14.74
N LEU A 137 -15.30 0.76 14.03
CA LEU A 137 -16.01 1.87 14.67
C LEU A 137 -17.14 1.36 15.58
N LEU A 138 -17.88 0.35 15.12
CA LEU A 138 -19.04 -0.18 15.84
C LEU A 138 -18.69 -1.28 16.84
N GLY A 139 -17.60 -2.00 16.62
CA GLY A 139 -17.13 -3.08 17.48
C GLY A 139 -16.15 -2.60 18.54
N SER A 140 -16.29 -3.11 19.77
CA SER A 140 -15.22 -3.07 20.77
C SER A 140 -14.34 -4.31 20.58
N VAL A 141 -13.44 -4.29 19.60
CA VAL A 141 -12.55 -5.43 19.33
C VAL A 141 -11.41 -5.46 20.36
N GLY A 142 -11.02 -4.30 20.88
CA GLY A 142 -10.03 -4.16 21.94
C GLY A 142 -10.61 -3.65 23.28
N ASN A 143 -9.75 -3.65 24.30
CA ASN A 143 -10.06 -3.08 25.62
C ASN A 143 -10.01 -1.53 25.63
N ASN A 144 -9.57 -0.88 24.55
CA ASN A 144 -9.41 0.57 24.47
C ASN A 144 -10.06 1.14 23.19
N ALA A 145 -11.24 1.73 23.37
CA ALA A 145 -12.05 2.29 22.27
C ALA A 145 -11.34 3.41 21.47
N LEU A 146 -10.36 4.10 22.05
CA LEU A 146 -9.61 5.15 21.33
C LEU A 146 -8.71 4.54 20.26
N VAL A 147 -8.11 3.37 20.54
CA VAL A 147 -7.22 2.66 19.60
C VAL A 147 -8.02 2.11 18.43
N ASP A 148 -9.19 1.52 18.72
CA ASP A 148 -10.10 0.99 17.70
C ASP A 148 -10.61 2.11 16.78
N LYS A 149 -10.88 3.32 17.33
CA LYS A 149 -11.24 4.51 16.53
C LYS A 149 -10.10 5.01 15.65
N ILE A 150 -8.87 5.02 16.14
CA ILE A 150 -7.70 5.38 15.32
C ILE A 150 -7.52 4.36 14.19
N LEU A 151 -7.66 3.07 14.49
CA LEU A 151 -7.58 2.02 13.48
C LEU A 151 -8.67 2.19 12.41
N ALA A 152 -9.91 2.45 12.82
CA ALA A 152 -11.02 2.75 11.91
C ALA A 152 -10.71 3.96 11.02
N LEU A 153 -10.14 5.03 11.58
CA LEU A 153 -9.73 6.21 10.83
C LEU A 153 -8.66 5.88 9.77
N ILE A 154 -7.59 5.14 10.14
CA ILE A 154 -6.54 4.74 9.22
C ILE A 154 -7.12 3.92 8.05
N VAL A 155 -7.98 2.96 8.38
CA VAL A 155 -8.61 2.08 7.40
C VAL A 155 -9.54 2.85 6.46
N TRP A 156 -10.34 3.78 6.97
CA TRP A 156 -11.19 4.63 6.13
C TRP A 156 -10.40 5.59 5.26
N THR A 157 -9.31 6.18 5.77
CA THR A 157 -8.43 7.00 4.90
C THR A 157 -7.81 6.17 3.79
N THR A 158 -7.51 4.89 4.02
CA THR A 158 -7.05 3.95 3.00
C THR A 158 -8.14 3.66 1.97
N SER A 159 -9.37 3.38 2.41
CA SER A 159 -10.53 3.18 1.52
C SER A 159 -10.81 4.42 0.65
N LEU A 160 -10.76 5.61 1.25
CA LEU A 160 -10.89 6.88 0.54
C LEU A 160 -9.76 7.05 -0.48
N ALA A 161 -8.51 6.80 -0.10
CA ALA A 161 -7.38 6.89 -1.02
C ALA A 161 -7.53 5.96 -2.24
N ILE A 162 -8.00 4.73 -2.05
CA ILE A 162 -8.27 3.78 -3.15
C ILE A 162 -9.41 4.28 -4.04
N THR A 163 -10.48 4.81 -3.44
CA THR A 163 -11.63 5.34 -4.18
C THR A 163 -11.22 6.55 -5.02
N LEU A 164 -10.43 7.45 -4.44
CA LEU A 164 -9.91 8.61 -5.15
C LEU A 164 -8.88 8.20 -6.22
N GLU A 165 -8.15 7.09 -6.04
CA GLU A 165 -7.24 6.53 -7.07
C GLU A 165 -7.98 6.14 -8.35
N LEU A 166 -9.29 5.84 -8.29
CA LEU A 166 -10.10 5.57 -9.48
C LEU A 166 -10.23 6.80 -10.39
N VAL A 167 -10.16 8.00 -9.82
CA VAL A 167 -10.25 9.28 -10.54
C VAL A 167 -8.86 9.89 -10.77
N TRP A 168 -7.98 9.79 -9.78
CA TRP A 168 -6.64 10.37 -9.77
C TRP A 168 -5.57 9.31 -9.49
N PRO A 169 -4.95 8.73 -10.53
CA PRO A 169 -3.93 7.69 -10.40
C PRO A 169 -2.74 8.05 -9.49
N GLU A 170 -2.43 9.34 -9.37
CA GLU A 170 -1.36 9.87 -8.51
C GLU A 170 -1.57 9.56 -7.01
N LEU A 171 -2.81 9.28 -6.61
CA LEU A 171 -3.14 8.93 -5.22
C LEU A 171 -2.75 7.50 -4.84
N LYS A 172 -2.17 6.73 -5.77
CA LYS A 172 -1.55 5.43 -5.48
C LYS A 172 -0.50 5.54 -4.36
N LEU A 173 0.23 6.66 -4.28
CA LEU A 173 1.21 6.89 -3.22
C LEU A 173 0.54 7.11 -1.85
N LEU A 174 -0.60 7.80 -1.83
CA LEU A 174 -1.40 8.01 -0.62
C LEU A 174 -1.91 6.66 -0.11
N ARG A 175 -2.49 5.83 -1.00
CA ARG A 175 -2.91 4.45 -0.68
C ARG A 175 -1.75 3.64 -0.08
N ALA A 176 -0.56 3.72 -0.68
CA ALA A 176 0.61 3.00 -0.19
C ALA A 176 1.01 3.45 1.23
N CYS A 177 1.06 4.76 1.46
CA CYS A 177 1.41 5.34 2.76
C CYS A 177 0.39 4.99 3.86
N THR A 178 -0.91 5.11 3.59
CA THR A 178 -1.95 4.76 4.57
C THR A 178 -1.99 3.26 4.87
N THR A 179 -1.62 2.41 3.91
CA THR A 179 -1.51 0.96 4.11
C THR A 179 -0.27 0.56 4.92
N LEU A 180 0.85 1.26 4.74
CA LEU A 180 2.02 1.14 5.63
C LEU A 180 1.66 1.52 7.06
N LEU A 181 0.94 2.64 7.23
CA LEU A 181 0.46 3.11 8.52
C LEU A 181 -0.48 2.06 9.14
N HIS A 182 -1.40 1.48 8.36
CA HIS A 182 -2.31 0.43 8.80
C HIS A 182 -1.56 -0.80 9.34
N GLY A 183 -0.65 -1.35 8.53
CA GLY A 183 0.12 -2.53 8.92
C GLY A 183 1.04 -2.28 10.12
N GLY A 184 1.71 -1.13 10.15
CA GLY A 184 2.57 -0.73 11.27
C GLY A 184 1.79 -0.53 12.57
N TRP A 185 0.63 0.12 12.49
CA TRP A 185 -0.25 0.34 13.65
C TRP A 185 -0.75 -0.98 14.22
N ILE A 186 -1.28 -1.90 13.40
CA ILE A 186 -1.73 -3.23 13.86
C ILE A 186 -0.58 -3.98 14.55
N ALA A 187 0.59 -4.06 13.90
CA ALA A 187 1.72 -4.83 14.43
C ALA A 187 2.22 -4.29 15.78
N HIS A 188 2.15 -2.97 15.98
CA HIS A 188 2.53 -2.33 17.24
C HIS A 188 1.45 -2.45 18.31
N VAL A 189 0.19 -2.16 17.94
CA VAL A 189 -0.94 -2.14 18.87
C VAL A 189 -1.09 -3.49 19.58
N VAL A 190 -1.02 -4.57 18.82
CA VAL A 190 -1.16 -5.95 19.32
C VAL A 190 -0.10 -6.31 20.37
N ARG A 191 1.12 -5.74 20.29
CA ARG A 191 2.20 -6.04 21.24
C ARG A 191 2.15 -5.20 22.52
N VAL A 192 1.70 -3.95 22.44
CA VAL A 192 1.92 -2.95 23.50
C VAL A 192 0.66 -2.65 24.30
N TYR A 193 -0.53 -2.72 23.70
CA TYR A 193 -1.75 -2.29 24.40
C TYR A 193 -2.31 -3.32 25.39
N HIS A 194 -1.88 -4.57 25.30
CA HIS A 194 -2.23 -5.57 26.31
C HIS A 194 -1.39 -5.47 27.60
N THR A 195 -0.26 -4.76 27.57
CA THR A 195 0.69 -4.76 28.68
C THR A 195 0.67 -3.49 29.51
N MET A 196 0.24 -2.34 28.97
CA MET A 196 0.17 -1.08 29.72
C MET A 196 -1.05 -0.22 29.36
N PRO A 197 -1.81 0.29 30.35
CA PRO A 197 -2.82 1.30 30.12
C PRO A 197 -2.12 2.62 29.72
N MET A 198 -2.26 3.02 28.45
CA MET A 198 -1.70 4.26 27.91
C MET A 198 -2.71 5.41 28.04
N LEU A 199 -2.25 6.59 28.47
CA LEU A 199 -3.05 7.81 28.43
C LEU A 199 -3.30 8.25 26.97
N PRO A 200 -4.39 9.00 26.68
CA PRO A 200 -4.71 9.49 25.33
C PRO A 200 -3.56 10.26 24.66
N GLU A 201 -2.81 11.04 25.44
CA GLU A 201 -1.64 11.80 24.97
C GLU A 201 -0.53 10.88 24.44
N GLY A 202 -0.26 9.78 25.15
CA GLY A 202 0.71 8.78 24.72
C GLY A 202 0.27 8.08 23.44
N ILE A 203 -1.03 7.79 23.30
CA ILE A 203 -1.60 7.18 22.09
C ILE A 203 -1.42 8.12 20.89
N ALA A 204 -1.74 9.41 21.05
CA ALA A 204 -1.56 10.42 20.01
C ALA A 204 -0.08 10.58 19.60
N LEU A 205 0.83 10.55 20.57
CA LEU A 205 2.28 10.62 20.31
C LEU A 205 2.77 9.39 19.53
N ILE A 206 2.40 8.18 19.95
CA ILE A 206 2.77 6.93 19.25
C ILE A 206 2.21 6.93 17.83
N PHE A 207 0.96 7.35 17.66
CA PHE A 207 0.33 7.47 16.34
C PHE A 207 1.08 8.46 15.45
N SER A 208 1.47 9.62 15.98
CA SER A 208 2.25 10.62 15.24
C SER A 208 3.60 10.07 14.77
N TRP A 209 4.29 9.27 15.60
CA TRP A 209 5.51 8.57 15.20
C TRP A 209 5.28 7.54 14.10
N HIS A 210 4.12 6.87 14.07
CA HIS A 210 3.77 5.95 12.99
C HIS A 210 3.50 6.67 11.68
N VAL A 211 2.84 7.82 11.73
CA VAL A 211 2.66 8.69 10.56
C VAL A 211 4.02 9.17 10.04
N ALA A 212 4.92 9.60 10.91
CA ALA A 212 6.28 10.01 10.55
C ALA A 212 7.10 8.84 9.98
N ALA A 213 7.00 7.65 10.54
CA ALA A 213 7.69 6.47 10.04
C ALA A 213 7.16 6.06 8.66
N ALA A 214 5.83 6.01 8.46
CA ALA A 214 5.22 5.67 7.19
C ALA A 214 5.60 6.67 6.09
N SER A 215 5.63 7.98 6.40
CA SER A 215 6.04 9.02 5.45
C SER A 215 7.54 8.92 5.13
N ALA A 216 8.40 8.74 6.13
CA ALA A 216 9.84 8.55 5.93
C ALA A 216 10.14 7.32 5.06
N VAL A 217 9.51 6.19 5.34
CA VAL A 217 9.66 4.95 4.54
C VAL A 217 9.21 5.19 3.10
N THR A 218 8.05 5.83 2.92
CA THR A 218 7.53 6.17 1.59
C THR A 218 8.53 7.04 0.80
N LEU A 219 9.05 8.11 1.43
CA LEU A 219 10.02 9.00 0.83
C LEU A 219 11.34 8.27 0.51
N CYS A 220 11.85 7.44 1.43
CA CYS A 220 13.07 6.67 1.22
C CYS A 220 12.92 5.69 0.05
N VAL A 221 11.82 4.94 -0.03
CA VAL A 221 11.58 3.99 -1.13
C VAL A 221 11.49 4.72 -2.47
N VAL A 222 10.75 5.84 -2.52
CA VAL A 222 10.62 6.64 -3.74
C VAL A 222 11.96 7.27 -4.15
N ALA A 223 12.68 7.88 -3.21
CA ALA A 223 13.96 8.53 -3.45
C ALA A 223 15.04 7.51 -3.88
N ALA A 224 15.14 6.37 -3.20
CA ALA A 224 16.08 5.32 -3.55
C ALA A 224 15.79 4.76 -4.95
N THR A 225 14.53 4.44 -5.25
CA THR A 225 14.13 3.91 -6.56
C THR A 225 14.40 4.92 -7.68
N ARG A 226 14.12 6.21 -7.45
CA ARG A 226 14.42 7.27 -8.43
C ARG A 226 15.92 7.55 -8.57
N SER A 227 16.70 7.44 -7.50
CA SER A 227 18.16 7.63 -7.55
C SER A 227 18.87 6.51 -8.30
N CYS A 228 18.27 5.32 -8.36
CA CYS A 228 18.74 4.21 -9.17
C CYS A 228 18.35 4.34 -10.67
N ALA A 229 17.54 5.34 -11.04
CA ALA A 229 17.26 5.63 -12.44
C ALA A 229 18.48 6.33 -13.08
N PRO A 230 18.85 6.00 -14.33
CA PRO A 230 19.95 6.68 -15.02
C PRO A 230 19.65 8.17 -15.03
N LYS A 231 20.58 8.99 -14.52
CA LYS A 231 20.45 10.45 -14.56
C LYS A 231 20.39 10.84 -16.04
N LEU A 232 19.37 11.60 -16.44
CA LEU A 232 19.46 12.38 -17.68
C LEU A 232 20.73 13.21 -17.53
N MET A 233 21.78 12.90 -18.29
CA MET A 233 22.71 13.95 -18.66
C MET A 233 21.81 14.97 -19.36
N MET A 234 21.63 16.15 -18.77
CA MET A 234 21.18 17.27 -19.57
C MET A 234 22.25 17.42 -20.65
N GLU A 235 21.92 16.97 -21.87
CA GLU A 235 22.52 17.54 -23.06
C GLU A 235 22.44 19.06 -22.91
N GLU A 236 23.53 19.72 -23.28
CA GLU A 236 23.71 21.16 -23.17
C GLU A 236 22.43 21.94 -23.46
N PRO A 237 22.19 23.07 -22.76
CA PRO A 237 21.05 23.92 -23.05
C PRO A 237 21.02 24.14 -24.58
N PRO A 238 19.85 23.99 -25.22
CA PRO A 238 19.76 24.03 -26.67
C PRO A 238 20.50 25.26 -27.17
N GLU A 239 21.47 25.08 -28.06
CA GLU A 239 22.17 26.19 -28.69
C GLU A 239 21.10 27.08 -29.30
N ILE A 240 20.90 28.25 -28.70
CA ILE A 240 20.00 29.26 -29.23
C ILE A 240 20.61 29.63 -30.57
N PRO A 241 19.93 29.39 -31.71
CA PRO A 241 20.47 29.79 -33.00
C PRO A 241 20.62 31.31 -32.94
N ILE A 242 21.87 31.77 -32.91
CA ILE A 242 22.19 33.18 -33.07
C ILE A 242 21.87 33.47 -34.53
N TYR A 243 20.68 34.01 -34.77
CA TYR A 243 20.34 34.57 -36.07
C TYR A 243 21.24 35.78 -36.29
N ASP A 244 22.30 35.57 -37.06
CA ASP A 244 23.16 36.64 -37.54
C ASP A 244 22.38 37.39 -38.64
N TYR A 245 21.61 38.40 -38.23
CA TYR A 245 20.83 39.26 -39.14
C TYR A 245 21.71 40.12 -40.08
N CYS A 246 23.03 39.95 -40.04
CA CYS A 246 24.01 40.78 -40.76
C CYS A 246 24.39 40.26 -42.16
N GLN A 247 23.78 39.18 -42.66
CA GLN A 247 23.93 38.79 -44.07
C GLN A 247 22.65 39.10 -44.85
N GLU A 248 22.45 40.39 -45.13
CA GLU A 248 21.67 40.77 -46.32
C GLU A 248 22.44 40.28 -47.55
N PRO A 249 21.84 39.45 -48.43
CA PRO A 249 22.42 39.22 -49.73
C PRO A 249 22.39 40.55 -50.48
N ASP A 250 23.58 41.00 -50.87
CA ASP A 250 23.85 42.08 -51.80
C ASP A 250 23.11 41.78 -53.12
N GLN A 251 21.80 42.07 -53.16
CA GLN A 251 20.97 42.02 -54.35
C GLN A 251 21.34 43.23 -55.20
N ARG A 252 22.42 43.07 -55.97
CA ARG A 252 22.71 43.95 -57.10
C ARG A 252 21.61 43.80 -58.15
N MET A 253 20.94 44.90 -58.47
CA MET A 253 20.77 45.42 -59.85
C MET A 253 20.19 46.83 -59.82
#